data_AF-A0A354HU27-F1
#
_entry.id   AF-A0A354HU27-F1
#
_cell.length_a   1.000
_cell.length_b   1.000
_cell.length_c   1.000
_cell.angle_alpha   90.00
_cell.angle_beta   90.00
_cell.angle_gamma   90.00
#
_symmetry.space_group_name_H-M   'P 1'
#
loop_
_entity.id
_entity.type
_entity.pdbx_description
1 polymer ?
#
loop_
_entity_poly.entity_id
_entity_poly.type
_entity_poly.pdbx_seq_one_letter_code
_entity_poly.pdbx_strand_id
1 'polypeptide(L)'
;MHLNSISLKGWRNYQEEKVYFSPGINLFLGNNGQGKTNLLEAIYFLSCGQSPRTSKIEELINLSGKYFYLKGEICRGEIIHAIEMGGARDGRRANKIDGIPLQRLAEVSGLLNTVFFMPEDLYLVKGGPASRRRFLDLEIGQISKGYRYTLGNYKKYLRERNALLKSRVQDKILLQVLTEKLADLTGPIVERRNEYLQKLSILARLKHRKLSGNIEELNLKYNWSIEPGLSHQEILERYAETRLLEQR
;
A
#
# COMPACT_ATOMS: atom_id res chain seq x y z
N MET A 1 11.02 -10.12 -14.37
CA MET A 1 9.90 -10.62 -13.56
C MET A 1 8.66 -10.61 -14.44
N HIS A 2 7.89 -11.70 -14.49
CA HIS A 2 6.59 -11.74 -15.18
C HIS A 2 5.61 -12.61 -14.40
N LEU A 3 4.31 -12.27 -14.46
CA LEU A 3 3.23 -13.11 -13.95
C LEU A 3 2.89 -14.14 -15.04
N ASN A 4 3.10 -15.43 -14.77
CA ASN A 4 2.83 -16.50 -15.71
C ASN A 4 1.35 -16.88 -15.73
N SER A 5 0.75 -17.00 -14.53
CA SER A 5 -0.66 -17.32 -14.39
C SER A 5 -1.27 -16.68 -13.15
N ILE A 6 -2.59 -16.52 -13.16
CA ILE A 6 -3.39 -16.17 -11.99
C ILE A 6 -4.62 -17.06 -11.91
N SER A 7 -4.90 -17.61 -10.74
CA SER A 7 -6.15 -18.27 -10.39
C SER A 7 -6.94 -17.39 -9.43
N LEU A 8 -8.22 -17.18 -9.75
CA LEU A 8 -9.16 -16.42 -8.94
C LEU A 8 -10.30 -17.32 -8.50
N LYS A 9 -10.73 -17.20 -7.25
CA LYS A 9 -11.93 -17.84 -6.72
C LYS A 9 -12.67 -16.88 -5.80
N GLY A 10 -13.96 -16.71 -6.03
CA GLY A 10 -14.82 -15.83 -5.22
C GLY A 10 -14.37 -14.36 -5.19
N TRP A 11 -13.70 -13.87 -6.24
CA TRP A 11 -13.14 -12.53 -6.32
C TRP A 11 -14.03 -11.61 -7.17
N ARG A 12 -14.60 -10.55 -6.57
CA ARG A 12 -15.49 -9.61 -7.26
C ARG A 12 -16.57 -10.36 -8.07
N ASN A 13 -16.61 -10.21 -9.39
CA ASN A 13 -17.56 -10.91 -10.26
C ASN A 13 -17.08 -12.30 -10.73
N TYR A 14 -15.87 -12.73 -10.39
CA TYR A 14 -15.33 -14.06 -10.72
C TYR A 14 -15.78 -15.10 -9.69
N GLN A 15 -16.40 -16.18 -10.16
CA GLN A 15 -16.68 -17.36 -9.34
C GLN A 15 -15.41 -18.22 -9.19
N GLU A 16 -14.86 -18.65 -10.32
CA GLU A 16 -13.61 -19.38 -10.44
C GLU A 16 -13.06 -19.16 -11.86
N GLU A 17 -11.78 -18.81 -11.97
CA GLU A 17 -11.14 -18.54 -13.27
C GLU A 17 -9.63 -18.76 -13.18
N LYS A 18 -9.01 -19.25 -14.27
CA LYS A 18 -7.55 -19.36 -14.38
C LYS A 18 -7.07 -18.75 -15.68
N VAL A 19 -6.26 -17.70 -15.58
CA VAL A 19 -5.72 -16.98 -16.71
C VAL A 19 -4.22 -17.24 -16.82
N TYR A 20 -3.76 -17.55 -18.02
CA TYR A 20 -2.32 -17.63 -18.36
C TYR A 20 -1.95 -16.40 -19.19
N PHE A 21 -0.79 -15.82 -18.91
CA PHE A 21 -0.32 -14.62 -19.60
C PHE A 21 0.81 -14.98 -20.55
N SER A 22 0.82 -14.32 -21.71
CA SER A 22 1.98 -14.34 -22.59
C SER A 22 3.01 -13.31 -22.15
N PRO A 23 4.30 -13.48 -22.50
CA PRO A 23 5.29 -12.43 -22.36
C PRO A 23 4.86 -11.16 -23.12
N GLY A 24 5.17 -9.98 -22.57
CA GLY A 24 4.87 -8.70 -23.21
C GLY A 24 3.42 -8.23 -23.01
N ILE A 25 2.77 -7.82 -24.11
CA ILE A 25 1.46 -7.17 -24.06
C ILE A 25 0.35 -8.21 -24.05
N ASN A 26 -0.51 -8.14 -23.04
CA ASN A 26 -1.71 -8.97 -22.92
C ASN A 26 -2.95 -8.07 -23.06
N LEU A 27 -3.77 -8.33 -24.07
CA LEU A 27 -4.97 -7.54 -24.36
C LEU A 27 -6.24 -8.27 -23.88
N PHE A 28 -6.96 -7.66 -22.94
CA PHE A 28 -8.23 -8.18 -22.43
C PHE A 28 -9.39 -7.47 -23.11
N LEU A 29 -10.14 -8.20 -23.94
CA LEU A 29 -11.29 -7.69 -24.68
C LEU A 29 -12.61 -8.10 -24.02
N GLY A 30 -13.64 -7.30 -24.20
CA GLY A 30 -14.99 -7.57 -23.72
C GLY A 30 -15.75 -6.30 -23.34
N ASN A 31 -17.05 -6.42 -23.09
CA ASN A 31 -17.90 -5.30 -22.72
C ASN A 31 -17.54 -4.69 -21.36
N ASN A 32 -18.02 -3.48 -21.10
CA ASN A 32 -17.89 -2.85 -19.78
C ASN A 32 -18.61 -3.69 -18.71
N GLY A 33 -18.07 -3.72 -17.50
CA GLY A 33 -18.62 -4.50 -16.39
C GLY A 33 -18.29 -6.00 -16.40
N GLN A 34 -17.62 -6.52 -17.44
CA GLN A 34 -17.32 -7.97 -17.56
C GLN A 34 -16.16 -8.47 -16.68
N GLY A 35 -15.58 -7.62 -15.82
CA GLY A 35 -14.53 -8.03 -14.87
C GLY A 35 -13.10 -7.76 -15.30
N LYS A 36 -12.85 -7.18 -16.48
CA LYS A 36 -11.49 -6.80 -16.94
C LYS A 36 -10.70 -6.03 -15.87
N THR A 37 -11.29 -4.96 -15.31
CA THR A 37 -10.68 -4.18 -14.24
C THR A 37 -10.54 -4.98 -12.94
N ASN A 38 -11.45 -5.92 -12.65
CA ASN A 38 -11.38 -6.77 -11.47
C ASN A 38 -10.24 -7.79 -11.58
N LEU A 39 -9.92 -8.29 -12.78
CA LEU A 39 -8.73 -9.11 -13.04
C LEU A 39 -7.45 -8.32 -12.77
N LEU A 40 -7.34 -7.12 -13.32
CA LEU A 40 -6.17 -6.27 -13.07
C LEU A 40 -6.06 -5.87 -11.58
N GLU A 41 -7.19 -5.64 -10.92
CA GLU A 41 -7.24 -5.42 -9.47
C GLU A 41 -6.72 -6.62 -8.68
N ALA A 42 -7.00 -7.86 -9.11
CA ALA A 42 -6.46 -9.07 -8.47
C ALA A 42 -4.94 -9.17 -8.61
N ILE A 43 -4.40 -8.85 -9.80
CA ILE A 43 -2.96 -8.80 -10.05
C ILE A 43 -2.28 -7.76 -9.15
N TYR A 44 -2.88 -6.57 -9.04
CA TYR A 44 -2.39 -5.55 -8.12
C TYR A 44 -2.54 -5.95 -6.65
N PHE A 45 -3.60 -6.67 -6.30
CA PHE A 45 -3.78 -7.17 -4.94
C PHE A 45 -2.68 -8.17 -4.57
N LEU A 46 -2.27 -9.05 -5.49
CA LEU A 46 -1.16 -9.98 -5.25
C LEU A 46 0.20 -9.28 -5.02
N SER A 47 0.42 -8.08 -5.58
CA SER A 47 1.68 -7.34 -5.35
C SER A 47 1.75 -6.70 -3.96
N CYS A 48 0.65 -6.17 -3.45
CA CYS A 48 0.66 -5.28 -2.29
C CYS A 48 -0.40 -5.60 -1.21
N GLY A 49 -1.19 -6.66 -1.38
CA GLY A 49 -2.23 -7.12 -0.45
C GLY A 49 -3.35 -6.10 -0.21
N GLN A 50 -3.47 -5.10 -1.09
CA GLN A 50 -4.40 -3.98 -0.96
C GLN A 50 -5.08 -3.71 -2.29
N SER A 51 -6.39 -3.43 -2.23
CA SER A 51 -7.11 -2.94 -3.39
C SER A 51 -6.81 -1.44 -3.58
N PRO A 52 -6.70 -0.95 -4.81
CA PRO A 52 -6.61 0.47 -5.10
C PRO A 52 -7.98 1.17 -4.96
N ARG A 53 -9.07 0.41 -5.06
CA ARG A 53 -10.46 0.92 -5.07
C ARG A 53 -11.11 0.92 -3.69
N THR A 54 -10.75 0.00 -2.80
CA THR A 54 -11.35 -0.11 -1.46
C THR A 54 -10.34 -0.59 -0.42
N SER A 55 -10.60 -0.29 0.85
CA SER A 55 -9.89 -0.88 2.00
C SER A 55 -10.66 -2.03 2.66
N LYS A 56 -11.93 -2.23 2.28
CA LYS A 56 -12.81 -3.24 2.86
C LYS A 56 -12.66 -4.56 2.11
N ILE A 57 -12.45 -5.65 2.85
CA ILE A 57 -12.17 -6.97 2.27
C ILE A 57 -13.45 -7.62 1.75
N GLU A 58 -14.53 -7.43 2.49
CA GLU A 58 -15.87 -7.89 2.16
C GLU A 58 -16.37 -7.35 0.82
N GLU A 59 -15.89 -6.18 0.38
CA GLU A 59 -16.18 -5.60 -0.93
C GLU A 59 -15.40 -6.29 -2.07
N LEU A 60 -14.32 -7.01 -1.77
CA LEU A 60 -13.54 -7.79 -2.73
C LEU A 60 -14.08 -9.20 -2.94
N ILE A 61 -14.90 -9.69 -2.00
CA ILE A 61 -15.51 -11.01 -2.06
C ILE A 61 -16.72 -10.97 -3.01
N ASN A 62 -16.88 -12.01 -3.83
CA ASN A 62 -18.05 -12.18 -4.66
C ASN A 62 -19.34 -12.08 -3.83
N LEU A 63 -20.38 -11.47 -4.40
CA LEU A 63 -21.61 -11.16 -3.68
C LEU A 63 -22.24 -12.39 -3.00
N SER A 64 -22.26 -13.54 -3.68
CA SER A 64 -22.79 -14.79 -3.15
C SER A 64 -21.73 -15.63 -2.41
N GLY A 65 -20.45 -15.24 -2.45
CA GLY A 65 -19.34 -15.94 -1.84
C GLY A 65 -19.12 -15.61 -0.36
N LYS A 66 -18.45 -16.53 0.36
CA LYS A 66 -18.04 -16.32 1.77
C LYS A 66 -16.59 -15.86 1.91
N TYR A 67 -15.77 -16.10 0.88
CA TYR A 67 -14.35 -15.78 0.84
C TYR A 67 -13.89 -15.57 -0.60
N PHE A 68 -12.71 -14.99 -0.77
CA PHE A 68 -11.95 -15.03 -2.01
C PHE A 68 -10.62 -15.75 -1.80
N TYR A 69 -10.07 -16.29 -2.88
CA TYR A 69 -8.71 -16.82 -2.96
C TYR A 69 -8.10 -16.41 -4.29
N LEU A 70 -6.89 -15.88 -4.23
CA LEU A 70 -6.06 -15.52 -5.37
C LEU A 70 -4.74 -16.29 -5.28
N LYS A 71 -4.30 -16.86 -6.40
CA LYS A 71 -2.96 -17.44 -6.54
C LYS A 71 -2.32 -16.91 -7.81
N GLY A 72 -1.15 -16.29 -7.70
CA GLY A 72 -0.32 -15.90 -8.84
C GLY A 72 0.95 -16.71 -8.89
N GLU A 73 1.35 -17.15 -10.09
CA GLU A 73 2.66 -17.75 -10.36
C GLU A 73 3.55 -16.70 -11.02
N ILE A 74 4.66 -16.36 -10.37
CA ILE A 74 5.55 -15.28 -10.77
C ILE A 74 6.93 -15.86 -11.08
N CYS A 75 7.40 -15.59 -12.28
CA CYS A 75 8.74 -15.95 -12.71
C CYS A 75 9.69 -14.77 -12.50
N ARG A 76 10.78 -14.98 -11.76
CA ARG A 76 11.84 -14.01 -11.50
C ARG A 76 13.18 -14.61 -11.89
N GLY A 77 13.61 -14.33 -13.12
CA GLY A 77 14.72 -15.07 -13.73
C GLY A 77 14.26 -16.51 -13.95
N GLU A 78 15.03 -17.47 -13.44
CA GLU A 78 14.72 -18.90 -13.51
C GLU A 78 13.87 -19.40 -12.33
N ILE A 79 13.70 -18.58 -11.30
CA ILE A 79 12.97 -18.95 -10.09
C ILE A 79 11.49 -18.66 -10.27
N ILE A 80 10.65 -19.63 -9.92
CA ILE A 80 9.19 -19.49 -9.89
C ILE A 80 8.74 -19.38 -8.43
N HIS A 81 7.96 -18.36 -8.14
CA HIS A 81 7.29 -18.18 -6.86
C HIS A 81 5.77 -18.24 -7.03
N ALA A 82 5.08 -18.80 -6.04
CA ALA A 82 3.64 -18.73 -5.92
C ALA A 82 3.26 -17.76 -4.79
N ILE A 83 2.53 -16.69 -5.12
CA ILE A 83 1.92 -15.81 -4.11
C ILE A 83 0.44 -16.20 -3.99
N GLU A 84 0.01 -16.50 -2.77
CA GLU A 84 -1.39 -16.82 -2.47
C GLU A 84 -1.95 -15.80 -1.47
N MET A 85 -3.15 -15.29 -1.74
CA MET A 85 -3.84 -14.37 -0.83
C MET A 85 -5.32 -14.70 -0.76
N GLY A 86 -5.86 -14.74 0.45
CA GLY A 86 -7.26 -15.01 0.71
C GLY A 86 -7.83 -14.12 1.80
N GLY A 87 -9.13 -13.86 1.70
CA GLY A 87 -9.90 -13.09 2.66
C GLY A 87 -11.31 -13.64 2.79
N ALA A 88 -11.85 -13.67 4.01
CA ALA A 88 -13.20 -14.13 4.31
C ALA A 88 -14.06 -12.99 4.88
N ARG A 89 -15.39 -13.12 4.76
CA ARG A 89 -16.35 -12.10 5.23
C ARG A 89 -16.30 -11.87 6.74
N ASP A 90 -15.83 -12.85 7.49
CA ASP A 90 -15.59 -12.76 8.93
C ASP A 90 -14.29 -12.03 9.30
N GLY A 91 -13.58 -11.48 8.31
CA GLY A 91 -12.36 -10.71 8.49
C GLY A 91 -11.08 -11.55 8.51
N ARG A 92 -11.17 -12.89 8.46
CA ARG A 92 -9.97 -13.75 8.39
C ARG A 92 -9.21 -13.49 7.09
N ARG A 93 -7.88 -13.49 7.21
CA ARG A 93 -6.95 -13.43 6.07
C ARG A 93 -5.96 -14.57 6.14
N ALA A 94 -5.62 -15.12 4.98
CA ALA A 94 -4.59 -16.13 4.85
C ALA A 94 -3.74 -15.79 3.63
N ASN A 95 -2.44 -15.60 3.83
CA ASN A 95 -1.51 -15.31 2.74
C ASN A 95 -0.35 -16.29 2.81
N LYS A 96 0.15 -16.72 1.66
CA LYS A 96 1.28 -17.66 1.56
C LYS A 96 2.24 -17.24 0.46
N ILE A 97 3.49 -17.63 0.62
CA ILE A 97 4.49 -17.64 -0.46
C ILE A 97 5.00 -19.06 -0.54
N ASP A 98 4.94 -19.66 -1.73
CA ASP A 98 5.42 -21.03 -1.98
C ASP A 98 4.80 -22.06 -1.04
N GLY A 99 3.51 -21.91 -0.74
CA GLY A 99 2.75 -22.75 0.19
C GLY A 99 3.00 -22.46 1.67
N ILE A 100 3.98 -21.63 2.02
CA ILE A 100 4.35 -21.30 3.40
C ILE A 100 3.51 -20.10 3.90
N PRO A 101 2.75 -20.25 5.00
CA PRO A 101 1.97 -19.16 5.58
C PRO A 101 2.82 -17.95 5.97
N LEU A 102 2.35 -16.75 5.60
CA LEU A 102 2.99 -15.50 5.94
C LEU A 102 2.55 -15.00 7.30
N GLN A 103 3.53 -14.70 8.15
CA GLN A 103 3.28 -13.95 9.39
C GLN A 103 2.98 -12.47 9.11
N ARG A 104 3.59 -11.90 8.06
CA ARG A 104 3.49 -10.48 7.73
C ARG A 104 3.41 -10.28 6.23
N LEU A 105 2.51 -9.38 5.79
CA LEU A 105 2.38 -9.01 4.38
C LEU A 105 3.64 -8.33 3.80
N ALA A 106 4.55 -7.82 4.65
CA ALA A 106 5.79 -7.23 4.20
C ALA A 106 6.69 -8.21 3.42
N GLU A 107 6.55 -9.52 3.64
CA GLU A 107 7.28 -10.58 2.92
C GLU A 107 7.01 -10.60 1.41
N VAL A 108 5.86 -10.06 0.97
CA VAL A 108 5.48 -10.02 -0.45
C VAL A 108 6.29 -8.97 -1.24
N SER A 109 6.87 -8.00 -0.54
CA SER A 109 7.51 -6.83 -1.17
C SER A 109 8.66 -7.26 -2.08
N GLY A 110 8.61 -6.85 -3.35
CA GLY A 110 9.64 -7.13 -4.34
C GLY A 110 9.51 -8.48 -5.06
N LEU A 111 8.49 -9.30 -4.76
CA LEU A 111 8.22 -10.52 -5.52
C LEU A 111 7.44 -10.25 -6.80
N LEU A 112 6.36 -9.48 -6.68
CA LEU A 112 5.56 -9.00 -7.79
C LEU A 112 5.47 -7.47 -7.67
N ASN A 113 6.12 -6.74 -8.57
CA ASN A 113 6.04 -5.28 -8.65
C ASN A 113 5.07 -4.87 -9.76
N THR A 114 4.00 -4.18 -9.39
CA THR A 114 2.98 -3.74 -10.36
C THR A 114 2.77 -2.23 -10.26
N VAL A 115 2.62 -1.60 -11.41
CA VAL A 115 2.11 -0.23 -11.51
C VAL A 115 0.70 -0.34 -12.07
N PHE A 116 -0.28 0.19 -11.35
CA PHE A 116 -1.67 0.10 -11.74
C PHE A 116 -2.20 1.47 -12.10
N PHE A 117 -2.40 1.68 -13.40
CA PHE A 117 -2.95 2.91 -13.94
C PHE A 117 -4.47 2.83 -13.95
N MET A 118 -5.13 3.76 -13.27
CA MET A 118 -6.58 3.87 -13.24
C MET A 118 -7.03 5.30 -13.56
N PRO A 119 -8.25 5.50 -14.11
CA PRO A 119 -8.85 6.83 -14.23
C PRO A 119 -8.84 7.63 -12.91
N GLU A 120 -8.96 6.93 -11.78
CA GLU A 120 -8.93 7.48 -10.43
C GLU A 120 -7.57 8.08 -10.04
N ASP A 121 -6.49 7.85 -10.79
CA ASP A 121 -5.17 8.46 -10.51
C ASP A 121 -5.20 9.99 -10.60
N LEU A 122 -6.23 10.58 -11.23
CA LEU A 122 -6.51 12.02 -11.17
C LEU A 122 -6.67 12.54 -9.73
N TYR A 123 -7.04 11.70 -8.77
CA TYR A 123 -7.11 12.06 -7.34
C TYR A 123 -5.74 12.33 -6.72
N LEU A 124 -4.64 11.92 -7.34
CA LEU A 124 -3.30 12.35 -6.89
C LEU A 124 -3.13 13.87 -6.98
N VAL A 125 -3.72 14.47 -8.03
CA VAL A 125 -3.69 15.90 -8.30
C VAL A 125 -4.85 16.62 -7.62
N LYS A 126 -6.09 16.17 -7.87
CA LYS A 126 -7.31 16.86 -7.41
C LYS A 126 -7.72 16.51 -5.98
N GLY A 127 -7.24 15.40 -5.44
CA GLY A 127 -7.66 14.88 -4.14
C GLY A 127 -6.91 15.47 -2.96
N GLY A 128 -7.32 15.04 -1.77
CA GLY A 128 -6.68 15.44 -0.51
C GLY A 128 -5.36 14.71 -0.21
N PRO A 129 -4.67 15.09 0.88
CA PRO A 129 -3.40 14.49 1.29
C PRO A 129 -3.44 12.97 1.53
N ALA A 130 -4.62 12.42 1.87
CA ALA A 130 -4.78 11.00 2.13
C ALA A 130 -4.46 10.13 0.89
N SER A 131 -4.92 10.54 -0.30
CA SER A 131 -4.68 9.82 -1.55
C SER A 131 -3.19 9.81 -1.90
N ARG A 132 -2.51 10.96 -1.80
CA ARG A 132 -1.07 11.07 -2.05
C ARG A 132 -0.23 10.26 -1.06
N ARG A 133 -0.58 10.29 0.24
CA ARG A 133 0.10 9.46 1.25
C ARG A 133 -0.10 7.97 0.99
N ARG A 134 -1.31 7.55 0.62
CA ARG A 134 -1.62 6.16 0.27
C ARG A 134 -0.79 5.71 -0.93
N PHE A 135 -0.73 6.52 -1.98
CA PHE A 135 0.10 6.26 -3.15
C PHE A 135 1.57 6.06 -2.76
N LEU A 136 2.18 7.02 -2.07
CA LEU A 136 3.57 6.90 -1.62
C LEU A 136 3.81 5.65 -0.76
N ASP A 137 2.90 5.36 0.17
CA ASP A 137 3.01 4.20 1.05
C ASP A 137 2.98 2.87 0.28
N LEU A 138 2.12 2.78 -0.73
CA LEU A 138 1.99 1.58 -1.57
C LEU A 138 3.22 1.41 -2.46
N GLU A 139 3.63 2.47 -3.16
CA GLU A 139 4.77 2.41 -4.09
C GLU A 139 6.09 2.09 -3.38
N ILE A 140 6.38 2.76 -2.24
CA ILE A 140 7.57 2.47 -1.43
C ILE A 140 7.45 1.06 -0.83
N GLY A 141 6.26 0.68 -0.36
CA GLY A 141 6.00 -0.62 0.25
C GLY A 141 6.16 -1.80 -0.70
N GLN A 142 5.94 -1.63 -2.00
CA GLN A 142 6.19 -2.66 -3.00
C GLN A 142 7.68 -2.98 -3.20
N ILE A 143 8.58 -2.02 -2.95
CA ILE A 143 10.02 -2.17 -3.19
C ILE A 143 10.86 -2.25 -1.91
N SER A 144 10.26 -1.99 -0.74
CA SER A 144 10.97 -1.99 0.54
C SER A 144 10.19 -2.75 1.62
N LYS A 145 10.64 -3.99 1.88
CA LYS A 145 10.15 -4.82 2.99
C LYS A 145 10.29 -4.10 4.34
N GLY A 146 11.44 -3.45 4.58
CA GLY A 146 11.70 -2.67 5.79
C GLY A 146 10.70 -1.53 5.99
N TYR A 147 10.51 -0.68 4.98
CA TYR A 147 9.53 0.41 5.06
C TYR A 147 8.11 -0.12 5.33
N ARG A 148 7.68 -1.16 4.61
CA ARG A 148 6.35 -1.73 4.78
C ARG A 148 6.14 -2.30 6.19
N TYR A 149 7.17 -2.92 6.76
CA TYR A 149 7.16 -3.39 8.13
C TYR A 149 7.03 -2.22 9.13
N THR A 150 7.89 -1.22 9.03
CA THR A 150 7.87 -0.02 9.88
C THR A 150 6.52 0.70 9.83
N LEU A 151 5.99 0.92 8.63
CA LEU A 151 4.69 1.56 8.42
C LEU A 151 3.53 0.75 9.00
N GLY A 152 3.58 -0.59 8.89
CA GLY A 152 2.59 -1.48 9.49
C GLY A 152 2.53 -1.35 11.01
N ASN A 153 3.70 -1.36 11.67
CA ASN A 153 3.81 -1.17 13.11
C ASN A 153 3.39 0.25 13.53
N TYR A 154 3.77 1.28 12.77
CA TYR A 154 3.37 2.66 13.04
C TYR A 154 1.85 2.78 13.03
N LYS A 155 1.17 2.23 11.99
CA LYS A 155 -0.30 2.20 11.91
C LYS A 155 -0.96 1.39 13.03
N LYS A 156 -0.30 0.36 13.55
CA LYS A 156 -0.77 -0.41 14.72
C LYS A 156 -0.73 0.45 15.98
N TYR A 157 0.45 0.96 16.36
CA TYR A 157 0.60 1.76 17.58
C TYR A 157 -0.19 3.07 17.53
N LEU A 158 -0.33 3.69 16.35
CA LEU A 158 -1.16 4.88 16.19
C LEU A 158 -2.64 4.58 16.48
N ARG A 159 -3.15 3.41 16.07
CA ARG A 159 -4.53 3.00 16.39
C ARG A 159 -4.70 2.75 17.88
N GLU A 160 -3.74 2.07 18.51
CA GLU A 160 -3.75 1.82 19.97
C GLU A 160 -3.72 3.13 20.76
N ARG A 161 -2.84 4.07 20.38
CA ARG A 161 -2.77 5.41 20.97
C ARG A 161 -4.07 6.18 20.80
N ASN A 162 -4.64 6.19 19.60
CA ASN A 162 -5.90 6.89 19.33
C ASN A 162 -7.08 6.27 20.07
N ALA A 163 -7.08 4.97 20.32
CA ALA A 163 -8.09 4.30 21.14
C ALA A 163 -7.95 4.71 22.62
N LEU A 164 -6.72 4.73 23.15
CA LEU A 164 -6.42 5.16 24.52
C LEU A 164 -6.76 6.65 24.76
N LEU A 165 -6.53 7.52 23.77
CA LEU A 165 -6.92 8.93 23.89
C LEU A 165 -8.44 9.12 23.95
N LYS A 166 -9.20 8.21 23.34
CA LYS A 166 -10.67 8.22 23.35
C LYS A 166 -11.26 7.50 24.57
N SER A 167 -10.47 6.77 25.36
CA SER A 167 -10.98 6.09 26.55
C SER A 167 -11.17 7.06 27.72
N ARG A 168 -12.14 6.75 28.59
CA ARG A 168 -12.45 7.56 29.77
C ARG A 168 -11.28 7.65 30.76
N VAL A 169 -10.51 6.56 30.86
CA VAL A 169 -9.27 6.51 31.64
C VAL A 169 -8.11 6.53 30.66
N GLN A 170 -7.26 7.54 30.78
CA GLN A 170 -6.04 7.67 30.00
C GLN A 170 -4.86 7.25 30.87
N ASP A 171 -4.41 6.00 30.70
CA ASP A 171 -3.16 5.55 31.31
C ASP A 171 -2.00 6.36 30.72
N LYS A 172 -1.42 7.25 31.53
CA LYS A 172 -0.36 8.16 31.11
C LYS A 172 0.94 7.43 30.79
N ILE A 173 1.22 6.33 31.49
CA ILE A 173 2.43 5.52 31.27
C ILE A 173 2.30 4.82 29.93
N LEU A 174 1.15 4.17 29.68
CA LEU A 174 0.90 3.52 28.39
C LEU A 174 0.92 4.52 27.23
N LEU A 175 0.35 5.71 27.42
CA LEU A 175 0.38 6.77 26.41
C LEU A 175 1.80 7.22 26.08
N GLN A 176 2.67 7.35 27.09
CA GLN A 176 4.07 7.68 26.90
C GLN A 176 4.80 6.56 26.13
N VAL A 177 4.66 5.30 26.55
CA VAL A 177 5.27 4.15 25.87
C VAL A 177 4.84 4.08 24.39
N LEU A 178 3.56 4.27 24.10
CA LEU A 178 3.05 4.30 22.73
C LEU A 178 3.62 5.48 21.92
N THR A 179 3.85 6.62 22.55
CA THR A 179 4.44 7.81 21.92
C THR A 179 5.90 7.58 21.56
N GLU A 180 6.69 6.97 22.47
CA GLU A 180 8.07 6.56 22.21
C GLU A 180 8.16 5.56 21.05
N LYS A 181 7.28 4.55 21.03
CA LYS A 181 7.21 3.60 19.89
C LYS A 181 6.84 4.26 18.57
N LEU A 182 6.00 5.30 18.60
CA LEU A 182 5.70 6.06 17.39
C LEU A 182 6.92 6.87 16.94
N ALA A 183 7.64 7.52 17.86
CA ALA A 183 8.83 8.30 17.55
C ALA A 183 9.91 7.43 16.88
N ASP A 184 10.19 6.23 17.43
CA ASP A 184 11.10 5.23 16.85
C ASP A 184 10.81 4.92 15.37
N LEU A 185 9.53 4.84 15.02
CA LEU A 185 9.10 4.44 13.68
C LEU A 185 8.94 5.62 12.73
N THR A 186 8.86 6.84 13.25
CA THR A 186 8.52 8.04 12.46
C THR A 186 9.68 8.48 11.59
N GLY A 187 10.87 8.59 12.16
CA GLY A 187 12.10 9.01 11.45
C GLY A 187 12.31 8.22 10.15
N PRO A 188 12.40 6.87 10.21
CA PRO A 188 12.58 6.04 9.02
C PRO A 188 11.46 6.18 7.98
N ILE A 189 10.22 6.47 8.41
CA ILE A 189 9.09 6.67 7.48
C ILE A 189 9.23 7.99 6.73
N VAL A 190 9.48 9.09 7.44
CA VAL A 190 9.56 10.43 6.83
C VAL A 190 10.78 10.56 5.94
N GLU A 191 11.92 9.98 6.36
CA GLU A 191 13.15 9.93 5.57
C GLU A 191 12.92 9.17 4.27
N ARG A 192 12.37 7.96 4.35
CA ARG A 192 12.14 7.15 3.15
C ARG A 192 11.14 7.78 2.18
N ARG A 193 10.10 8.45 2.69
CA ARG A 193 9.15 9.21 1.88
C ARG A 193 9.83 10.40 1.18
N ASN A 194 10.68 11.13 1.89
CA ASN A 194 11.41 12.27 1.35
C ASN A 194 12.34 11.84 0.21
N GLU A 195 13.19 10.83 0.46
CA GLU A 195 14.09 10.27 -0.56
C GLU A 195 13.35 9.81 -1.82
N TYR A 196 12.24 9.09 -1.62
CA TYR A 196 11.43 8.61 -2.73
C TYR A 196 10.83 9.77 -3.52
N LEU A 197 10.29 10.78 -2.84
CA LEU A 197 9.68 11.93 -3.51
C LEU A 197 10.70 12.79 -4.26
N GLN A 198 11.92 12.95 -3.73
CA GLN A 198 13.00 13.64 -4.45
C GLN A 198 13.33 12.95 -5.78
N LYS A 199 13.49 11.62 -5.75
CA LYS A 199 13.72 10.81 -6.97
C LYS A 199 12.54 10.89 -7.93
N LEU A 200 11.31 10.76 -7.41
CA LEU A 200 10.10 10.87 -8.20
C LEU A 200 9.96 12.26 -8.84
N SER A 201 10.29 13.33 -8.13
CA SER A 201 10.18 14.71 -8.63
C SER A 201 11.05 14.93 -9.85
N ILE A 202 12.27 14.38 -9.88
CA ILE A 202 13.16 14.49 -11.04
C ILE A 202 12.54 13.80 -12.26
N LEU A 203 12.11 12.55 -12.09
CA LEU A 203 11.52 11.77 -13.18
C LEU A 203 10.19 12.36 -13.68
N ALA A 204 9.32 12.76 -12.75
CA ALA A 204 8.03 13.36 -13.03
C ALA A 204 8.19 14.68 -13.78
N ARG A 205 9.12 15.53 -13.37
CA ARG A 205 9.45 16.79 -14.05
C ARG A 205 9.89 16.55 -15.50
N LEU A 206 10.82 15.62 -15.71
CA LEU A 206 11.34 15.30 -17.05
C LEU A 206 10.24 14.75 -17.98
N LYS A 207 9.35 13.91 -17.46
CA LYS A 207 8.22 13.36 -18.23
C LYS A 207 7.16 14.41 -18.50
N HIS A 208 6.79 15.20 -17.49
CA HIS A 208 5.80 16.26 -17.62
C HIS A 208 6.22 17.32 -18.64
N ARG A 209 7.48 17.76 -18.59
CA ARG A 209 8.04 18.73 -19.54
C ARG A 209 7.92 18.25 -20.98
N LYS A 210 8.11 16.95 -21.25
CA LYS A 210 7.90 16.38 -22.58
C LYS A 210 6.43 16.37 -22.99
N LEU A 211 5.52 16.04 -22.08
CA LEU A 211 4.07 16.00 -22.34
C LEU A 211 3.47 17.40 -22.56
N SER A 212 3.99 18.41 -21.86
CA SER A 212 3.53 19.80 -21.99
C SER A 212 4.20 20.57 -23.13
N GLY A 213 5.05 19.94 -23.95
CA GLY A 213 5.79 20.66 -25.00
C GLY A 213 6.78 21.71 -24.45
N ASN A 214 7.31 21.49 -23.25
CA ASN A 214 8.21 22.37 -22.50
C ASN A 214 7.59 23.66 -21.94
N ILE A 215 6.26 23.83 -21.94
CA ILE A 215 5.63 25.07 -21.45
C ILE A 215 5.32 25.04 -19.95
N GLU A 216 5.28 23.86 -19.33
CA GLU A 216 4.99 23.69 -17.90
C GLU A 216 6.02 22.82 -17.19
N GLU A 217 6.34 23.19 -15.94
CA GLU A 217 7.26 22.45 -15.07
C GLU A 217 6.52 21.90 -13.83
N LEU A 218 6.58 20.58 -13.65
CA LEU A 218 6.04 19.89 -12.49
C LEU A 218 7.08 19.82 -11.37
N ASN A 219 6.69 20.29 -10.18
CA ASN A 219 7.50 20.24 -8.97
C ASN A 219 6.75 19.53 -7.84
N LEU A 220 7.39 18.53 -7.23
CA LEU A 220 6.84 17.83 -6.08
C LEU A 220 7.60 18.24 -4.83
N LYS A 221 6.88 18.71 -3.80
CA LYS A 221 7.44 19.05 -2.50
C LYS A 221 6.84 18.14 -1.44
N TYR A 222 7.69 17.60 -0.57
CA TYR A 222 7.21 16.86 0.58
C TYR A 222 6.76 17.90 1.61
N ASN A 223 5.53 17.78 2.11
CA ASN A 223 5.08 18.59 3.24
C ASN A 223 5.01 17.66 4.45
N TRP A 224 5.97 17.80 5.35
CA TRP A 224 6.19 16.89 6.47
C TRP A 224 5.67 17.50 7.78
N SER A 225 5.09 16.66 8.62
CA SER A 225 4.77 17.04 10.00
C SER A 225 5.97 16.92 10.93
N ILE A 226 6.92 16.04 10.59
CA ILE A 226 8.18 15.82 11.28
C ILE A 226 9.27 15.87 10.23
N GLU A 227 10.28 16.71 10.46
CA GLU A 227 11.36 16.93 9.52
C GLU A 227 12.18 15.63 9.28
N PRO A 228 12.43 15.26 8.02
CA PRO A 228 13.33 14.15 7.71
C PRO A 228 14.73 14.39 8.28
N GLY A 229 15.30 13.38 8.95
CA GLY A 229 16.65 13.45 9.53
C GLY A 229 16.70 13.81 11.02
N LEU A 230 15.57 14.16 11.65
CA LEU A 230 15.53 14.36 13.10
C LEU A 230 15.84 13.07 13.86
N SER A 231 16.58 13.22 14.96
CA SER A 231 16.84 12.17 15.93
C SER A 231 15.58 11.77 16.69
N HIS A 232 15.60 10.60 17.32
CA HIS A 232 14.48 10.13 18.15
C HIS A 232 14.05 11.16 19.21
N GLN A 233 15.04 11.79 19.88
CA GLN A 233 14.79 12.76 20.94
C GLN A 233 14.11 14.02 20.40
N GLU A 234 14.57 14.56 19.27
CA GLU A 234 13.95 15.72 18.62
C GLU A 234 12.52 15.40 18.17
N ILE A 235 12.25 14.17 17.68
CA ILE A 235 10.89 13.74 17.32
C ILE A 235 9.97 13.70 18.54
N LEU A 236 10.46 13.20 19.69
CA LEU A 236 9.70 13.21 20.93
C LEU A 236 9.35 14.63 21.39
N GLU A 237 10.30 15.57 21.28
CA GLU A 237 10.08 16.98 21.61
C GLU A 237 8.99 17.59 20.72
N ARG A 238 9.02 17.33 19.40
CA ARG A 238 7.95 17.74 18.48
C ARG A 238 6.58 17.17 18.84
N TYR A 239 6.52 15.92 19.29
CA TYR A 239 5.27 15.31 19.75
C TYR A 239 4.75 15.95 21.04
N ALA A 240 5.64 16.36 21.95
CA ALA A 240 5.26 17.09 23.16
C ALA A 240 4.71 18.49 22.82
N GLU A 241 5.34 19.24 21.91
CA GLU A 241 4.89 20.55 21.45
C GLU A 241 3.47 20.49 20.87
N THR A 242 3.20 19.49 20.03
CA THR A 242 1.90 19.33 19.37
C THR A 242 0.78 19.06 20.38
N ARG A 243 1.06 18.29 21.44
CA ARG A 243 0.07 18.00 22.50
C ARG A 243 -0.36 19.26 23.25
N LEU A 244 0.54 20.22 23.45
CA LEU A 244 0.23 21.47 24.15
C LEU A 244 -0.69 22.39 23.33
N LEU A 245 -0.62 22.29 22.00
CA LEU A 245 -1.50 23.01 21.08
C LEU A 245 -2.91 22.40 21.01
N GLU A 246 -3.04 21.07 21.16
CA GLU A 246 -4.34 20.37 21.16
C GLU A 246 -5.14 20.53 22.48
N GLN A 247 -4.52 21.06 23.54
CA GLN A 247 -5.15 21.31 24.84
C GLN A 247 -5.64 22.77 25.00
N ARG A 248 -5.48 23.62 23.98
CA ARG A 248 -6.00 24.98 23.90
C ARG A 248 -7.23 25.02 23.00
#